data_AF-C4JAM8-F1
#
_entry.id   AF-C4JAM8-F1
#
_cell.length_a   1.000
_cell.length_b   1.000
_cell.length_c   1.000
_cell.angle_alpha   90.00
_cell.angle_beta   90.00
_cell.angle_gamma   90.00
#
_symmetry.space_group_name_H-M   'P 1'
#
loop_
_entity.id
_entity.type
_entity.pdbx_description
1 polymer ?
#
loop_
_entity_poly.entity_id
_entity_poly.type
_entity_poly.pdbx_seq_one_letter_code
_entity_poly.pdbx_strand_id
1 'polypeptide(L)'
;MRVTNDNVITFIHLVANHRLNYQIRAQSTHFLRGFQQLIPKDWIDMFNEHEIQVLISGSLESLDIDDLRSNTNYSAGYHPDHELIEMFWEVLKSLSSDNQKKFLKFVTGCSRGPLLGFQYLEPKFCIQRAGVPGLEEHADRLPTSATCMNLLKLPPYKSKEQMQTKLLYAINSEAGFDLS
;
A
#
# COMPACT_ATOMS: atom_id res chain seq x y z
N MET A 1 -27.61 -17.30 -34.87
CA MET A 1 -28.17 -16.09 -35.53
C MET A 1 -26.99 -15.30 -36.10
N ARG A 2 -27.03 -14.87 -37.36
CA ARG A 2 -25.93 -14.12 -37.99
C ARG A 2 -25.96 -12.66 -37.49
N VAL A 3 -24.80 -12.10 -37.17
CA VAL A 3 -24.70 -10.67 -36.80
C VAL A 3 -24.86 -9.81 -38.06
N THR A 4 -25.67 -8.77 -37.97
CA THR A 4 -26.03 -7.80 -39.01
C THR A 4 -25.98 -6.40 -38.43
N ASN A 5 -25.98 -5.36 -39.27
CA ASN A 5 -25.99 -3.97 -38.80
C ASN A 5 -27.22 -3.68 -37.93
N ASP A 6 -28.34 -4.34 -38.18
CA ASP A 6 -29.58 -4.14 -37.41
C ASP A 6 -29.52 -4.78 -36.01
N ASN A 7 -28.70 -5.82 -35.81
CA ASN A 7 -28.63 -6.56 -34.54
C ASN A 7 -27.30 -6.46 -33.79
N VAL A 8 -26.33 -5.70 -34.32
CA VAL A 8 -24.98 -5.61 -33.75
C VAL A 8 -24.98 -5.03 -32.33
N ILE A 9 -25.82 -4.04 -32.04
CA ILE A 9 -25.92 -3.43 -30.70
C ILE A 9 -26.46 -4.45 -29.70
N THR A 10 -27.54 -5.16 -30.05
CA THR A 10 -28.10 -6.23 -29.23
C THR A 10 -27.09 -7.35 -29.00
N PHE A 11 -26.35 -7.74 -30.04
CA PHE A 11 -25.28 -8.71 -29.92
C PHE A 11 -24.21 -8.25 -28.91
N ILE A 12 -23.75 -6.99 -28.99
CA ILE A 12 -22.76 -6.42 -28.06
C ILE A 12 -23.29 -6.48 -26.61
N HIS A 13 -24.53 -6.05 -26.36
CA HIS A 13 -25.12 -6.11 -25.02
C HIS A 13 -25.22 -7.55 -24.48
N LEU A 14 -25.65 -8.50 -25.31
CA LEU A 14 -25.75 -9.90 -24.92
C LEU A 14 -24.39 -10.52 -24.63
N VAL A 15 -23.37 -10.20 -25.44
CA VAL A 15 -21.99 -10.66 -25.20
C VAL A 15 -21.43 -10.06 -23.92
N ALA A 16 -21.60 -8.75 -23.70
CA ALA A 16 -21.17 -8.09 -22.47
C ALA A 16 -21.85 -8.69 -21.23
N ASN A 17 -23.18 -8.87 -21.28
CA ASN A 17 -23.94 -9.49 -20.19
C ASN A 17 -23.52 -10.95 -19.96
N HIS A 18 -23.25 -11.70 -21.04
CA HIS A 18 -22.77 -13.08 -20.91
C HIS A 18 -21.42 -13.14 -20.19
N ARG A 19 -20.46 -12.31 -20.62
CA ARG A 19 -19.11 -12.26 -20.07
C ARG A 19 -19.06 -11.73 -18.63
N LEU A 20 -19.78 -10.65 -18.34
CA LEU A 20 -19.66 -9.91 -17.07
C LEU A 20 -20.63 -10.39 -15.99
N ASN A 21 -21.80 -10.94 -16.37
CA ASN A 21 -22.82 -11.33 -15.40
C ASN A 21 -23.10 -12.84 -15.38
N TYR A 22 -23.21 -13.50 -16.54
CA TYR A 22 -23.57 -14.92 -16.57
C TYR A 22 -22.39 -15.85 -16.26
N GLN A 23 -21.23 -15.65 -16.90
CA GLN A 23 -20.07 -16.54 -16.75
C GLN A 23 -19.56 -16.63 -15.30
N ILE A 24 -19.67 -15.54 -14.55
CA ILE A 24 -19.23 -15.45 -13.15
C ILE A 24 -20.39 -15.44 -12.14
N ARG A 25 -21.63 -15.74 -12.58
CA ARG A 25 -22.84 -15.57 -11.76
C ARG A 25 -22.74 -16.29 -10.42
N ALA A 26 -22.27 -17.53 -10.42
CA ALA A 26 -22.19 -18.33 -9.20
C ALA A 26 -21.21 -17.70 -8.20
N GLN A 27 -20.00 -17.36 -8.65
CA GLN A 27 -18.96 -16.74 -7.84
C GLN A 27 -19.42 -15.39 -7.29
N SER A 28 -19.95 -14.52 -8.15
CA SER A 28 -20.43 -13.19 -7.73
C SER A 28 -21.59 -13.28 -6.74
N THR A 29 -22.52 -14.23 -6.92
CA THR A 29 -23.65 -14.43 -5.99
C THR A 29 -23.16 -14.86 -4.60
N HIS A 30 -22.22 -15.80 -4.54
CA HIS A 30 -21.67 -16.25 -3.26
C HIS A 30 -20.82 -15.17 -2.58
N PHE A 31 -20.02 -14.43 -3.35
CA PHE A 31 -19.26 -13.29 -2.84
C PHE A 31 -20.19 -12.21 -2.25
N LEU A 32 -21.20 -11.78 -3.01
CA LEU A 32 -22.16 -10.79 -2.55
C LEU A 32 -22.92 -11.25 -1.32
N ARG A 33 -23.32 -12.53 -1.26
CA ARG A 33 -23.98 -13.10 -0.08
C ARG A 33 -23.09 -13.01 1.16
N GLY A 34 -21.82 -13.37 1.05
CA GLY A 34 -20.87 -13.28 2.18
C GLY A 34 -20.60 -11.84 2.59
N PHE A 35 -20.40 -10.96 1.61
CA PHE A 35 -20.19 -9.54 1.84
C PHE A 35 -21.38 -8.89 2.58
N GLN A 36 -22.60 -9.20 2.15
CA GLN A 36 -23.84 -8.69 2.74
C GLN A 36 -24.17 -9.25 4.14
N GLN A 37 -23.47 -10.29 4.59
CA GLN A 37 -23.57 -10.76 5.99
C GLN A 37 -22.82 -9.83 6.96
N LEU A 38 -21.80 -9.12 6.47
CA LEU A 38 -20.98 -8.21 7.26
C LEU A 38 -21.43 -6.76 7.08
N ILE A 39 -21.80 -6.37 5.86
CA ILE A 39 -22.14 -5.00 5.50
C ILE A 39 -23.56 -4.95 4.90
N PRO A 40 -24.52 -4.24 5.52
CA PRO A 40 -25.88 -4.10 5.00
C PRO A 40 -25.91 -3.54 3.58
N LYS A 41 -26.78 -4.10 2.72
CA LYS A 41 -26.93 -3.64 1.32
C LYS A 41 -27.24 -2.16 1.23
N ASP A 42 -28.14 -1.66 2.08
CA ASP A 42 -28.58 -0.26 2.07
C ASP A 42 -27.43 0.72 2.33
N TRP A 43 -26.37 0.30 3.03
CA TRP A 43 -25.20 1.15 3.24
C TRP A 43 -24.33 1.27 1.99
N ILE A 44 -24.26 0.20 1.20
CA ILE A 44 -23.45 0.12 -0.01
C ILE A 44 -24.14 0.82 -1.17
N ASP A 45 -25.47 0.76 -1.23
CA ASP A 45 -26.28 1.44 -2.25
C ASP A 45 -26.15 2.97 -2.22
N MET A 46 -25.62 3.55 -1.12
CA MET A 46 -25.32 4.98 -1.02
C MET A 46 -24.11 5.41 -1.83
N PHE A 47 -23.26 4.47 -2.27
CA PHE A 47 -21.99 4.73 -2.93
C PHE A 47 -22.00 4.28 -4.39
N ASN A 48 -21.34 5.04 -5.26
CA ASN A 48 -21.04 4.62 -6.62
C ASN A 48 -19.82 3.68 -6.67
N GLU A 49 -19.51 3.14 -7.85
CA GLU A 49 -18.41 2.19 -8.06
C GLU A 49 -17.03 2.74 -7.69
N HIS A 50 -16.80 4.04 -7.90
CA HIS A 50 -15.54 4.70 -7.57
C HIS A 50 -15.41 4.91 -6.06
N GLU A 51 -16.48 5.29 -5.39
CA GLU A 51 -16.53 5.46 -3.93
C GLU A 51 -16.34 4.13 -3.21
N ILE A 52 -16.98 3.04 -3.69
CA ILE A 52 -16.75 1.69 -3.17
C ILE A 52 -15.29 1.28 -3.34
N GLN A 53 -14.68 1.59 -4.48
CA GLN A 53 -13.25 1.31 -4.70
C GLN A 53 -12.38 2.06 -3.68
N VAL A 54 -12.67 3.32 -3.40
CA VAL A 54 -11.94 4.13 -2.42
C VAL A 54 -12.15 3.61 -0.99
N LEU A 55 -13.37 3.20 -0.65
CA LEU A 55 -13.68 2.62 0.66
C LEU A 55 -12.91 1.33 0.92
N ILE A 56 -12.85 0.43 -0.08
CA ILE A 56 -12.21 -0.88 0.05
C ILE A 56 -10.69 -0.77 -0.08
N SER A 57 -10.20 0.00 -1.05
CA SER A 57 -8.78 0.06 -1.39
C SER A 57 -8.02 1.22 -0.76
N GLY A 58 -8.70 2.15 -0.07
CA GLY A 58 -8.10 3.36 0.49
C GLY A 58 -7.98 4.50 -0.52
N SER A 59 -7.44 5.63 -0.04
CA SER A 59 -7.38 6.89 -0.80
C SER A 59 -6.59 6.77 -2.10
N LEU A 60 -7.07 7.44 -3.15
CA LEU A 60 -6.37 7.59 -4.43
C LEU A 60 -5.30 8.70 -4.40
N GLU A 61 -5.33 9.53 -3.35
CA GLU A 61 -4.41 10.63 -3.17
C GLU A 61 -2.97 10.14 -2.97
N SER A 62 -2.02 11.05 -3.20
CA SER A 62 -0.61 10.81 -2.87
C SER A 62 -0.46 10.49 -1.38
N LEU A 63 0.55 9.70 -1.04
CA LEU A 63 0.90 9.41 0.35
C LEU A 63 1.11 10.71 1.13
N ASP A 64 0.26 10.96 2.13
CA ASP A 64 0.49 12.04 3.10
C ASP A 64 1.61 11.60 4.05
N ILE A 65 2.82 12.09 3.77
CA ILE A 65 4.01 11.76 4.54
C ILE A 65 3.98 12.42 5.92
N ASP A 66 3.35 13.58 6.05
CA ASP A 66 3.26 14.28 7.33
C ASP A 66 2.28 13.56 8.27
N ASP A 67 1.14 13.11 7.74
CA ASP A 67 0.22 12.25 8.49
C ASP A 67 0.86 10.92 8.89
N LEU A 68 1.55 10.24 7.97
CA LEU A 68 2.30 9.01 8.28
C LEU A 68 3.33 9.25 9.38
N ARG A 69 4.12 10.33 9.27
CA ARG A 69 5.14 10.70 10.26
C ARG A 69 4.55 10.96 11.63
N SER A 70 3.43 11.68 11.70
CA SER A 70 2.74 11.98 12.96
C SER A 70 2.18 10.74 13.67
N ASN A 71 1.94 9.67 12.90
CA ASN A 71 1.40 8.39 13.38
C ASN A 71 2.44 7.26 13.42
N THR A 72 3.74 7.61 13.39
CA THR A 72 4.84 6.63 13.42
C THR A 72 5.36 6.38 14.83
N ASN A 73 5.51 5.11 15.20
CA ASN A 73 6.23 4.68 16.39
C ASN A 73 7.72 4.46 16.07
N TYR A 74 8.58 4.63 17.07
CA TYR A 74 10.03 4.43 16.93
C TYR A 74 10.52 3.45 17.99
N SER A 75 11.51 2.62 17.65
CA SER A 75 12.04 1.61 18.56
C SER A 75 13.52 1.28 18.33
N ALA A 76 14.08 0.50 19.26
CA ALA A 76 15.48 0.03 19.25
C ALA A 76 16.55 1.14 19.18
N GLY A 77 16.23 2.32 19.72
CA GLY A 77 17.14 3.47 19.82
C GLY A 77 16.89 4.57 18.79
N TYR A 78 15.91 4.42 17.90
CA TYR A 78 15.36 5.56 17.16
C TYR A 78 14.25 6.25 17.94
N HIS A 79 14.13 7.55 17.71
CA HIS A 79 13.13 8.45 18.27
C HIS A 79 12.87 9.60 17.27
N PRO A 80 11.80 10.39 17.42
CA PRO A 80 11.42 11.41 16.46
C PRO A 80 12.53 12.43 16.14
N ASP A 81 13.25 12.90 17.17
CA ASP A 81 14.30 13.92 17.03
C ASP A 81 15.67 13.36 16.58
N HIS A 82 15.75 12.07 16.22
CA HIS A 82 17.01 11.46 15.81
C HIS A 82 17.38 11.94 14.39
N GLU A 83 18.61 12.44 14.18
CA GLU A 83 19.05 13.03 12.90
C GLU A 83 18.80 12.11 11.69
N LEU A 84 19.11 10.82 11.84
CA LEU A 84 18.81 9.80 10.81
C LEU A 84 17.30 9.68 10.49
N ILE A 85 16.42 9.84 11.47
CA ILE A 85 14.98 9.80 11.26
C ILE A 85 14.51 11.05 10.51
N GLU A 86 15.05 12.23 10.82
CA GLU A 86 14.79 13.44 10.04
C GLU A 86 15.23 13.25 8.59
N MET A 87 16.45 12.75 8.38
CA MET A 87 16.99 12.41 7.07
C MET A 87 16.09 11.42 6.32
N PHE A 88 15.53 10.41 7.01
CA PHE A 88 14.59 9.47 6.42
C PHE A 88 13.33 10.14 5.90
N TRP A 89 12.71 11.01 6.69
CA TRP A 89 11.51 11.73 6.26
C TRP A 89 11.80 12.68 5.11
N GLU A 90 12.95 13.37 5.11
CA GLU A 90 13.37 14.20 3.98
C GLU A 90 13.57 13.39 2.70
N VAL A 91 14.24 12.23 2.80
CA VAL A 91 14.44 11.31 1.67
C VAL A 91 13.08 10.86 1.13
N LEU A 92 12.19 10.38 2.00
CA LEU A 92 10.86 9.89 1.60
C LEU A 92 10.03 10.98 0.91
N LYS A 93 10.06 12.22 1.43
CA LYS A 93 9.40 13.38 0.80
C LYS A 93 9.98 13.72 -0.56
N SER A 94 11.28 13.52 -0.77
CA SER A 94 11.94 13.81 -2.05
C SER A 94 11.68 12.76 -3.14
N LEU A 95 11.13 11.59 -2.79
CA LEU A 95 10.82 10.54 -3.76
C LEU A 95 9.63 10.92 -4.66
N SER A 96 9.58 10.35 -5.87
CA SER A 96 8.41 10.45 -6.74
C SER A 96 7.17 9.80 -6.12
N SER A 97 5.97 10.24 -6.51
CA SER A 97 4.71 9.66 -6.03
C SER A 97 4.63 8.14 -6.25
N ASP A 98 5.17 7.63 -7.36
CA ASP A 98 5.25 6.18 -7.62
C ASP A 98 6.14 5.47 -6.59
N ASN A 99 7.32 6.03 -6.30
CA ASN A 99 8.22 5.47 -5.30
C ASN A 99 7.66 5.59 -3.87
N GLN A 100 6.90 6.64 -3.55
CA GLN A 100 6.20 6.74 -2.27
C GLN A 100 5.13 5.65 -2.11
N LYS A 101 4.39 5.33 -3.19
CA LYS A 101 3.42 4.22 -3.20
C LYS A 101 4.11 2.85 -3.06
N LYS A 102 5.26 2.67 -3.72
CA LYS A 102 6.09 1.47 -3.56
C LYS A 102 6.63 1.34 -2.15
N PHE A 103 7.07 2.44 -1.54
CA PHE A 103 7.46 2.46 -0.14
C PHE A 103 6.31 2.03 0.78
N LEU A 104 5.13 2.61 0.61
CA LEU A 104 3.98 2.24 1.43
C LEU A 104 3.66 0.75 1.27
N LYS A 105 3.69 0.23 0.05
CA LYS A 105 3.52 -1.21 -0.22
C LYS A 105 4.62 -2.05 0.42
N PHE A 106 5.86 -1.57 0.41
CA PHE A 106 6.99 -2.25 1.02
C PHE A 106 6.82 -2.40 2.54
N VAL A 107 6.27 -1.39 3.23
CA VAL A 107 6.11 -1.44 4.70
C VAL A 107 4.76 -1.95 5.18
N THR A 108 3.69 -1.81 4.39
CA THR A 108 2.31 -2.20 4.80
C THR A 108 1.70 -3.32 3.95
N GLY A 109 2.28 -3.65 2.80
CA GLY A 109 1.65 -4.53 1.80
C GLY A 109 0.61 -3.84 0.92
N CYS A 110 0.15 -2.64 1.28
CA CYS A 110 -0.83 -1.86 0.54
C CYS A 110 -0.18 -0.67 -0.18
N SER A 111 -0.56 -0.41 -1.43
CA SER A 111 -0.06 0.74 -2.19
C SER A 111 -0.83 2.04 -1.94
N ARG A 112 -1.83 2.01 -1.05
CA ARG A 112 -2.72 3.12 -0.69
C ARG A 112 -2.86 3.17 0.83
N GLY A 113 -2.90 4.40 1.36
CA GLY A 113 -3.08 4.64 2.80
C GLY A 113 -4.53 4.44 3.24
N PRO A 114 -4.77 4.32 4.56
CA PRO A 114 -6.13 4.27 5.10
C PRO A 114 -6.91 5.52 4.70
N LEU A 115 -8.19 5.34 4.34
CA LEU A 115 -9.04 6.45 3.90
C LEU A 115 -9.17 7.57 4.94
N LEU A 116 -9.18 7.20 6.23
CA LEU A 116 -9.36 8.13 7.35
C LEU A 116 -8.03 8.60 7.98
N GLY A 117 -6.91 8.36 7.29
CA GLY A 117 -5.56 8.72 7.75
C GLY A 117 -4.84 7.61 8.52
N PHE A 118 -3.53 7.77 8.67
CA PHE A 118 -2.61 6.79 9.27
C PHE A 118 -2.80 6.57 10.77
N GLN A 119 -3.57 7.42 11.44
CA GLN A 119 -3.98 7.18 12.83
C GLN A 119 -4.79 5.88 13.01
N TYR A 120 -5.47 5.43 11.94
CA TYR A 120 -6.27 4.20 11.91
C TYR A 120 -5.50 3.00 11.31
N LEU A 121 -4.22 3.17 10.98
CA LEU A 121 -3.39 2.06 10.55
C LEU A 121 -3.13 1.13 11.74
N GLU A 122 -3.59 -0.12 11.65
CA GLU A 122 -3.44 -1.13 12.69
C GLU A 122 -2.68 -2.35 12.15
N PRO A 123 -1.54 -2.74 12.74
CA PRO A 123 -0.81 -2.01 13.79
C PRO A 123 -0.22 -0.68 13.29
N LYS A 124 0.08 0.27 14.19
CA LYS A 124 0.71 1.54 13.79
C LYS A 124 2.04 1.32 13.07
N PHE A 125 2.34 2.18 12.10
CA PHE A 125 3.63 2.15 11.41
C PHE A 125 4.77 2.34 12.41
N CYS A 126 5.82 1.52 12.33
CA CYS A 126 6.94 1.54 13.26
C CYS A 126 8.28 1.55 12.52
N ILE A 127 9.21 2.40 12.95
CA ILE A 127 10.60 2.40 12.48
C ILE A 127 11.51 1.88 13.60
N GLN A 128 12.19 0.77 13.33
CA GLN A 128 13.13 0.14 14.24
C GLN A 128 14.55 0.24 13.70
N ARG A 129 15.50 0.57 14.56
CA ARG A 129 16.93 0.51 14.20
C ARG A 129 17.38 -0.93 13.95
N ALA A 130 17.99 -1.15 12.78
CA ALA A 130 18.51 -2.44 12.37
C ALA A 130 20.04 -2.44 12.32
N GLY A 131 20.66 -2.67 13.47
CA GLY A 131 22.12 -2.72 13.62
C GLY A 131 22.66 -1.75 14.65
N VAL A 132 23.95 -1.84 14.90
CA VAL A 132 24.66 -1.02 15.89
C VAL A 132 25.35 0.16 15.18
N PRO A 133 25.18 1.41 15.65
CA PRO A 133 25.90 2.56 15.10
C PRO A 133 27.43 2.38 15.18
N GLY A 134 28.15 2.88 14.18
CA GLY A 134 29.62 2.83 14.13
C GLY A 134 30.23 1.54 13.55
N LEU A 135 29.42 0.50 13.31
CA LEU A 135 29.83 -0.71 12.61
C LEU A 135 29.44 -0.59 11.13
N GLU A 136 30.44 -0.44 10.24
CA GLU A 136 30.22 -0.16 8.82
C GLU A 136 29.39 -1.24 8.11
N GLU A 137 29.61 -2.51 8.47
CA GLU A 137 28.87 -3.65 7.94
C GLU A 137 27.35 -3.52 8.13
N HIS A 138 26.90 -2.86 9.20
CA HIS A 138 25.48 -2.62 9.42
C HIS A 138 24.94 -1.49 8.53
N ALA A 139 25.72 -0.44 8.29
CA ALA A 139 25.32 0.68 7.44
C ALA A 139 25.21 0.28 5.96
N ASP A 140 25.85 -0.80 5.52
CA ASP A 140 25.75 -1.27 4.13
C ASP A 140 24.54 -2.18 3.85
N ARG A 141 23.82 -2.62 4.88
CA ARG A 141 22.63 -3.47 4.72
C ARG A 141 21.48 -2.71 4.07
N LEU A 142 20.62 -3.43 3.36
CA LEU A 142 19.36 -2.90 2.85
C LEU A 142 18.35 -2.73 3.99
N PRO A 143 17.43 -1.75 3.90
CA PRO A 143 16.32 -1.72 4.82
C PRO A 143 15.42 -2.93 4.56
N THR A 144 14.80 -3.46 5.61
CA THR A 144 13.88 -4.60 5.52
C THR A 144 12.55 -4.22 6.14
N SER A 145 11.48 -4.94 5.82
CA SER A 145 10.16 -4.72 6.39
C SER A 145 9.54 -5.98 6.94
N ALA A 146 8.60 -5.82 7.87
CA ALA A 146 7.67 -6.87 8.26
C ALA A 146 6.26 -6.30 8.12
N THR A 147 5.64 -6.57 6.97
CA THR A 147 4.35 -5.97 6.57
C THR A 147 3.23 -6.29 7.55
N CYS A 148 3.19 -7.51 8.12
CA CYS A 148 2.23 -7.88 9.15
C CYS A 148 2.24 -6.96 10.39
N MET A 149 3.38 -6.30 10.64
CA MET A 149 3.59 -5.42 11.79
C MET A 149 3.72 -3.95 11.40
N ASN A 150 3.48 -3.60 10.13
CA ASN A 150 3.75 -2.28 9.57
C ASN A 150 5.13 -1.74 10.02
N LEU A 151 6.16 -2.60 9.95
CA LEU A 151 7.47 -2.34 10.54
C LEU A 151 8.52 -2.12 9.46
N LEU A 152 9.25 -1.00 9.56
CA LEU A 152 10.47 -0.73 8.81
C LEU A 152 11.69 -0.93 9.72
N LYS A 153 12.58 -1.86 9.33
CA LYS A 153 13.89 -2.06 9.94
C LYS A 153 14.91 -1.24 9.17
N LEU A 154 15.34 -0.13 9.74
CA LEU A 154 16.17 0.89 9.08
C LEU A 154 17.61 0.85 9.63
N PRO A 155 18.61 0.49 8.80
CA PRO A 155 20.01 0.52 9.19
C PRO A 155 20.53 1.95 9.49
N PRO A 156 21.61 2.08 10.28
CA PRO A 156 22.18 3.37 10.65
C PRO A 156 23.02 3.98 9.51
N TYR A 157 22.38 4.40 8.42
CA TYR A 157 23.03 5.05 7.27
C TYR A 157 23.77 6.34 7.65
N LYS A 158 24.88 6.59 6.95
CA LYS A 158 25.78 7.72 7.22
C LYS A 158 25.44 8.98 6.43
N SER A 159 24.72 8.84 5.31
CA SER A 159 24.38 9.98 4.45
C SER A 159 23.01 9.82 3.78
N LYS A 160 22.48 10.95 3.32
CA LYS A 160 21.20 11.04 2.62
C LYS A 160 21.21 10.27 1.30
N GLU A 161 22.31 10.36 0.56
CA GLU A 161 22.51 9.67 -0.70
C GLU A 161 22.55 8.15 -0.51
N GLN A 162 23.24 7.68 0.54
CA GLN A 162 23.29 6.26 0.88
C GLN A 162 21.89 5.75 1.21
N MET A 163 21.16 6.47 2.07
CA MET A 163 19.80 6.12 2.46
C MET A 163 18.86 6.08 1.25
N GLN A 164 18.88 7.12 0.41
CA GLN A 164 18.04 7.20 -0.79
C GLN A 164 18.34 6.04 -1.75
N THR A 165 19.61 5.75 -2.00
CA THR A 165 20.03 4.66 -2.89
C THR A 165 19.55 3.31 -2.37
N LYS A 166 19.80 3.01 -1.09
CA LYS A 166 19.43 1.73 -0.46
C LYS A 166 17.91 1.57 -0.33
N LEU A 167 17.19 2.65 -0.02
CA LEU A 167 15.73 2.65 0.06
C LEU A 167 15.10 2.43 -1.32
N LEU A 168 15.56 3.17 -2.34
CA LEU A 168 15.08 3.00 -3.71
C LEU A 168 15.35 1.60 -4.24
N TYR A 169 16.52 1.04 -3.93
CA TYR A 169 16.82 -0.34 -4.26
C TYR A 169 15.79 -1.26 -3.61
N ALA A 170 15.63 -1.23 -2.29
CA ALA A 170 14.74 -2.13 -1.56
C ALA A 170 13.28 -2.08 -2.05
N ILE A 171 12.72 -0.88 -2.26
CA ILE A 171 11.31 -0.75 -2.67
C ILE A 171 11.06 -1.10 -4.15
N ASN A 172 12.11 -1.11 -4.99
CA ASN A 172 12.01 -1.47 -6.41
C ASN A 172 12.53 -2.88 -6.72
N SER A 173 13.11 -3.58 -5.75
CA SER A 173 13.71 -4.91 -5.96
C SER A 173 12.70 -6.03 -6.21
N GLU A 174 11.39 -5.75 -6.18
CA GLU A 174 10.30 -6.76 -6.23
C GLU A 174 10.57 -7.99 -5.36
N ALA A 175 11.26 -7.83 -4.22
CA ALA A 175 11.59 -8.91 -3.30
C ALA A 175 10.34 -9.32 -2.50
N GLY A 176 9.38 -9.94 -3.20
CA GLY A 176 8.37 -10.78 -2.60
C GLY A 176 9.04 -12.07 -2.13
N PHE A 177 8.94 -12.35 -0.84
CA PHE A 177 9.16 -13.66 -0.20
C PHE A 177 10.57 -14.28 -0.14
N ASP A 178 11.65 -13.66 -0.63
CA ASP A 178 12.94 -14.37 -0.81
C ASP A 178 14.14 -13.99 0.08
N LEU A 179 13.92 -13.38 1.26
CA LEU A 179 15.02 -13.15 2.23
C LEU A 179 14.58 -13.37 3.68
N SER A 180 14.13 -14.59 3.98
CA SER A 180 14.04 -15.12 5.36
C SER A 180 14.98 -16.31 5.51
#